data_AF-A0A8J6U4S3-F1
#
_entry.id   AF-A0A8J6U4S3-F1
#
_cell.length_a   1.000
_cell.length_b   1.000
_cell.length_c   1.000
_cell.angle_alpha   90.00
_cell.angle_beta   90.00
_cell.angle_gamma   90.00
#
_symmetry.space_group_name_H-M   'P 1'
#
loop_
_entity.id
_entity.type
_entity.pdbx_description
1 polymer ?
#
loop_
_entity_poly.entity_id
_entity_poly.type
_entity_poly.pdbx_seq_one_letter_code
_entity_poly.pdbx_strand_id
1 'polypeptide(L)'
;MGFKTADMPPVDPATYDDMPFMDRMRVLATHWAEYGFGSPKKLHMLYVYKLVGYVLGGAAIVGLTTPGLGFGDIGAWWGEPIVYQKLMVWTVLFEITGYASSSGPLAFKFAPFTGGWRYWTRRGTLRLPPWQKVVPFTKGDHRTMFDVGLYFAILAILAFLLVGPGVATDALPGSSAGMLPQWGLLTYVGLIIVMGLRDRVVFLAARSEQYLAVMFFFGVFSSHVDMILAAKVAMATVWFGAGVSKFGHHFTNVIPPMLSNTPWVTSKRFKRALYRDFPNDLRPSKVAWALGHVGGTIIELTVPVVLLFSTNTTVTLLAIVGMILFHIVITSTFPLAVPLEWNVFYMFAAVWIFGGFPAGEGYSLGDASSPWVLVAIFTAFLAFPILGNLRPDLVSFLPSMRQYAGNWASATWAFRGDAAEDKLNQHLTKYNANQVDQLSAAFGKEVAEIFMQKAMAWRTMHSQGRALMSLMMRHLDRLENYRIREGEFTCTTLVGWQFGDAHLHNEQTITAVQKRCNFAPGECVVVWIESQPIHKTTLEYKVIDAALGVVERGYYDVNDAVSEQPWLPNGPIPHTVTWRMEGYEPAGTAHAHPPISAMVDA
;
A
#
# COMPACT_ATOMS: atom_id res chain seq x y z
N MET A 1 12.69 2.61 22.49
CA MET A 1 12.48 1.26 21.89
C MET A 1 13.67 0.33 22.13
N GLY A 2 13.48 -0.65 23.02
CA GLY A 2 14.43 -1.73 23.26
C GLY A 2 14.38 -2.83 22.18
N PHE A 3 15.31 -3.79 22.24
CA PHE A 3 15.32 -4.91 21.28
C PHE A 3 14.18 -5.90 21.54
N LYS A 4 13.99 -6.29 22.80
CA LYS A 4 12.97 -7.29 23.22
C LYS A 4 11.70 -6.66 23.79
N THR A 5 11.79 -5.45 24.31
CA THR A 5 10.72 -4.75 25.03
C THR A 5 10.08 -3.67 24.15
N ALA A 6 8.75 -3.56 24.27
CA ALA A 6 7.99 -2.49 23.64
C ALA A 6 8.22 -1.17 24.41
N ASP A 7 8.00 -0.06 23.72
CA ASP A 7 7.96 1.28 24.27
C ASP A 7 6.49 1.71 24.30
N MET A 8 5.88 1.62 25.48
CA MET A 8 4.45 1.90 25.66
C MET A 8 4.21 3.41 25.88
N PRO A 9 3.08 3.94 25.41
CA PRO A 9 2.67 5.30 25.77
C PRO A 9 2.53 5.44 27.31
N PRO A 10 2.72 6.66 27.85
CA PRO A 10 2.69 6.91 29.30
C PRO A 10 1.24 6.97 29.82
N VAL A 11 0.54 5.84 29.74
CA VAL A 11 -0.84 5.66 30.20
C VAL A 11 -0.94 4.39 31.03
N ASP A 12 -1.83 4.38 32.01
CA ASP A 12 -2.19 3.17 32.72
C ASP A 12 -3.21 2.37 31.88
N PRO A 13 -2.87 1.14 31.43
CA PRO A 13 -3.79 0.33 30.64
C PRO A 13 -5.15 0.09 31.31
N ALA A 14 -5.21 0.04 32.64
CA ALA A 14 -6.45 -0.25 33.37
C ALA A 14 -7.48 0.90 33.30
N THR A 15 -7.01 2.15 33.22
CA THR A 15 -7.84 3.36 33.22
C THR A 15 -7.82 4.10 31.87
N TYR A 16 -7.05 3.59 30.89
CA TYR A 16 -6.90 4.20 29.57
C TYR A 16 -8.23 4.43 28.86
N ASP A 17 -9.16 3.48 28.94
CA ASP A 17 -10.45 3.56 28.25
C ASP A 17 -11.42 4.60 28.85
N ASP A 18 -11.16 5.07 30.08
CA ASP A 18 -11.96 6.12 30.74
C ASP A 18 -11.65 7.51 30.17
N MET A 19 -10.51 7.68 29.50
CA MET A 19 -10.09 8.94 28.90
C MET A 19 -10.98 9.31 27.69
N PRO A 20 -11.30 10.60 27.49
CA PRO A 20 -11.90 11.07 26.24
C PRO A 20 -11.06 10.62 25.03
N PHE A 21 -11.73 10.20 23.95
CA PHE A 21 -11.08 9.61 22.78
C PHE A 21 -10.05 10.54 22.15
N MET A 22 -10.36 11.83 22.03
CA MET A 22 -9.43 12.80 21.43
C MET A 22 -8.23 13.12 22.36
N ASP A 23 -8.41 13.03 23.69
CA ASP A 23 -7.28 13.10 24.64
C ASP A 23 -6.35 11.90 24.46
N ARG A 24 -6.91 10.70 24.26
CA ARG A 24 -6.14 9.50 23.89
C ARG A 24 -5.36 9.70 22.58
N MET A 25 -6.00 10.25 21.54
CA MET A 25 -5.33 10.55 20.26
C MET A 25 -4.16 11.52 20.45
N ARG A 26 -4.28 12.54 21.30
CA ARG A 26 -3.18 13.45 21.62
C ARG A 26 -1.99 12.71 22.26
N VAL A 27 -2.25 11.91 23.30
CA VAL A 27 -1.20 11.16 24.00
C VAL A 27 -0.50 10.18 23.04
N LEU A 28 -1.28 9.41 22.29
CA LEU A 28 -0.75 8.41 21.36
C LEU A 28 0.01 9.02 20.19
N ALA A 29 -0.48 10.13 19.59
CA ALA A 29 0.21 10.81 18.50
C ALA A 29 1.53 11.45 18.97
N THR A 30 1.54 11.99 20.19
CA THR A 30 2.75 12.55 20.80
C THR A 30 3.78 11.46 21.10
N HIS A 31 3.34 10.31 21.61
CA HIS A 31 4.21 9.14 21.77
C HIS A 31 4.76 8.64 20.42
N TRP A 32 3.92 8.62 19.37
CA TRP A 32 4.34 8.23 18.02
C TRP A 32 5.48 9.10 17.50
N ALA A 33 5.43 10.41 17.75
CA ALA A 33 6.46 11.34 17.30
C ALA A 33 7.88 11.00 17.81
N GLU A 34 8.01 10.27 18.91
CA GLU A 34 9.33 9.85 19.42
C GLU A 34 9.65 8.37 19.16
N TYR A 35 8.62 7.52 19.19
CA TYR A 35 8.79 6.08 19.28
C TYR A 35 8.12 5.31 18.14
N GLY A 36 7.43 6.00 17.22
CA GLY A 36 6.59 5.36 16.22
C GLY A 36 5.54 4.47 16.86
N PHE A 37 5.31 3.30 16.26
CA PHE A 37 4.42 2.28 16.82
C PHE A 37 4.87 1.77 18.20
N GLY A 38 6.14 1.95 18.59
CA GLY A 38 6.64 1.52 19.90
C GLY A 38 6.87 0.01 20.02
N SER A 39 6.77 -0.73 18.91
CA SER A 39 7.01 -2.17 18.91
C SER A 39 8.47 -2.53 19.25
N PRO A 40 8.72 -3.71 19.84
CA PRO A 40 10.08 -4.24 20.01
C PRO A 40 10.85 -4.31 18.68
N LYS A 41 12.14 -3.94 18.68
CA LYS A 41 12.95 -4.00 17.44
C LYS A 41 13.09 -5.41 16.87
N LYS A 42 12.94 -6.48 17.69
CA LYS A 42 12.91 -7.86 17.20
C LYS A 42 11.83 -8.12 16.14
N LEU A 43 10.73 -7.35 16.12
CA LEU A 43 9.72 -7.47 15.06
C LEU A 43 10.26 -7.01 13.70
N HIS A 44 11.21 -6.08 13.67
CA HIS A 44 11.88 -5.65 12.43
C HIS A 44 12.83 -6.74 11.89
N MET A 45 13.41 -7.56 12.77
CA MET A 45 14.25 -8.68 12.34
C MET A 45 13.49 -9.73 11.54
N LEU A 46 12.19 -9.93 11.80
CA LEU A 46 11.33 -10.79 10.97
C LEU A 46 11.43 -10.38 9.49
N TYR A 47 11.40 -9.07 9.24
CA TYR A 47 11.47 -8.51 7.89
C TYR A 47 12.86 -8.60 7.28
N VAL A 48 13.91 -8.46 8.08
CA VAL A 48 15.29 -8.71 7.63
C VAL A 48 15.43 -10.16 7.18
N TYR A 49 15.00 -11.13 7.99
CA TYR A 49 15.07 -12.55 7.63
C TYR A 49 14.19 -12.87 6.42
N LYS A 50 13.00 -12.25 6.32
CA LYS A 50 12.14 -12.36 5.14
C LYS A 50 12.86 -11.89 3.88
N LEU A 51 13.50 -10.72 3.91
CA LEU A 51 14.26 -10.18 2.78
C LEU A 51 15.45 -11.05 2.39
N VAL A 52 16.20 -11.57 3.38
CA VAL A 52 17.28 -12.53 3.12
C VAL A 52 16.73 -13.78 2.45
N GLY A 53 15.64 -14.35 2.97
CA GLY A 53 14.98 -15.51 2.35
C GLY A 53 14.44 -15.23 0.95
N TYR A 54 13.91 -14.04 0.71
CA TYR A 54 13.44 -13.59 -0.60
C TYR A 54 14.59 -13.50 -1.62
N VAL A 55 15.72 -12.87 -1.25
CA VAL A 55 16.89 -12.72 -2.13
C VAL A 55 17.55 -14.07 -2.39
N LEU A 56 17.84 -14.83 -1.33
CA LEU A 56 18.49 -16.14 -1.46
C LEU A 56 17.59 -17.13 -2.18
N GLY A 57 16.27 -17.12 -1.94
CA GLY A 57 15.31 -17.96 -2.62
C GLY A 57 15.19 -17.65 -4.12
N GLY A 58 15.12 -16.37 -4.48
CA GLY A 58 15.10 -15.94 -5.88
C GLY A 58 16.38 -16.33 -6.62
N ALA A 59 17.54 -16.06 -6.02
CA ALA A 59 18.84 -16.48 -6.57
C ALA A 59 18.94 -18.01 -6.66
N ALA A 60 18.53 -18.75 -5.61
CA ALA A 60 18.50 -20.20 -5.60
C ALA A 60 17.70 -20.75 -6.80
N ILE A 61 16.49 -20.23 -7.02
CA ILE A 61 15.64 -20.66 -8.13
C ILE A 61 16.31 -20.39 -9.47
N VAL A 62 16.82 -19.17 -9.71
CA VAL A 62 17.47 -18.83 -10.98
C VAL A 62 18.64 -19.78 -11.25
N GLY A 63 19.56 -19.94 -10.30
CA GLY A 63 20.77 -20.73 -10.49
C GLY A 63 20.54 -22.25 -10.58
N LEU A 64 19.46 -22.75 -9.98
CA LEU A 64 19.11 -24.18 -10.04
C LEU A 64 18.28 -24.56 -11.27
N THR A 65 17.52 -23.61 -11.84
CA THR A 65 16.51 -23.90 -12.87
C THR A 65 16.87 -23.33 -14.24
N THR A 66 18.02 -22.66 -14.38
CA THR A 66 18.46 -22.04 -15.62
C THR A 66 19.77 -22.67 -16.07
N PRO A 67 19.72 -23.70 -16.95
CA PRO A 67 20.92 -24.34 -17.47
C PRO A 67 21.89 -23.32 -18.06
N GLY A 68 23.18 -23.45 -17.73
CA GLY A 68 24.22 -22.50 -18.14
C GLY A 68 24.46 -21.32 -17.20
N LEU A 69 23.54 -21.03 -16.27
CA LEU A 69 23.65 -19.90 -15.33
C LEU A 69 23.71 -20.35 -13.87
N GLY A 70 24.64 -21.25 -13.54
CA GLY A 70 24.84 -21.75 -12.17
C GLY A 70 25.54 -20.73 -11.24
N PHE A 71 25.62 -21.07 -9.95
CA PHE A 71 26.27 -20.21 -8.93
C PHE A 71 27.78 -20.04 -9.09
N GLY A 72 28.44 -20.91 -9.88
CA GLY A 72 29.87 -20.84 -10.13
C GLY A 72 30.29 -19.66 -11.03
N ASP A 73 29.34 -19.08 -11.77
CA ASP A 73 29.56 -17.93 -12.64
C ASP A 73 28.37 -16.95 -12.58
N ILE A 74 28.27 -16.24 -11.45
CA ILE A 74 27.27 -15.18 -11.26
C ILE A 74 27.50 -14.01 -12.23
N GLY A 75 28.72 -13.86 -12.77
CA GLY A 75 29.03 -12.85 -13.77
C GLY A 75 28.15 -13.01 -15.02
N ALA A 76 27.96 -14.24 -15.49
CA ALA A 76 27.13 -14.56 -16.64
C ALA A 76 25.64 -14.20 -16.49
N TRP A 77 25.15 -13.93 -15.27
CA TRP A 77 23.76 -13.54 -15.05
C TRP A 77 23.47 -12.12 -15.56
N TRP A 78 24.50 -11.28 -15.60
CA TRP A 78 24.41 -9.90 -16.03
C TRP A 78 24.43 -9.85 -17.56
N GLY A 79 23.27 -9.59 -18.17
CA GLY A 79 23.08 -9.59 -19.62
C GLY A 79 22.06 -10.62 -20.13
N GLU A 80 21.71 -11.62 -19.31
CA GLU A 80 20.75 -12.67 -19.69
C GLU A 80 19.31 -12.32 -19.26
N PRO A 81 18.37 -12.02 -20.20
CA PRO A 81 17.03 -11.56 -19.87
C PRO A 81 16.20 -12.52 -19.04
N ILE A 82 16.45 -13.83 -19.16
CA ILE A 82 15.77 -14.83 -18.36
C ILE A 82 15.99 -14.65 -16.85
N VAL A 83 17.12 -14.10 -16.43
CA VAL A 83 17.38 -13.79 -15.01
C VAL A 83 16.41 -12.71 -14.53
N TYR A 84 16.28 -11.62 -15.28
CA TYR A 84 15.32 -10.56 -14.99
C TYR A 84 13.87 -11.08 -14.99
N GLN A 85 13.50 -11.87 -16.00
CA GLN A 85 12.17 -12.46 -16.12
C GLN A 85 11.85 -13.38 -14.94
N LYS A 86 12.74 -14.31 -14.58
CA LYS A 86 12.51 -15.24 -13.46
C LYS A 86 12.46 -14.52 -12.12
N LEU A 87 13.33 -13.54 -11.87
CA LEU A 87 13.27 -12.76 -10.63
C LEU A 87 11.98 -11.92 -10.55
N MET A 88 11.50 -11.39 -11.68
CA MET A 88 10.19 -10.72 -11.73
C MET A 88 9.05 -11.70 -11.42
N VAL A 89 9.02 -12.88 -12.03
CA VAL A 89 8.03 -13.94 -11.74
C VAL A 89 8.11 -14.39 -10.28
N TRP A 90 9.31 -14.48 -9.70
CA TRP A 90 9.54 -14.82 -8.30
C TRP A 90 8.93 -13.76 -7.38
N THR A 91 9.15 -12.49 -7.72
CA THR A 91 8.57 -11.36 -6.99
C THR A 91 7.04 -11.42 -7.02
N VAL A 92 6.45 -11.63 -8.20
CA VAL A 92 5.00 -11.78 -8.36
C VAL A 92 4.46 -12.95 -7.53
N LEU A 93 5.13 -14.11 -7.55
CA LEU A 93 4.71 -15.28 -6.78
C LEU A 93 4.76 -15.00 -5.27
N PHE A 94 5.82 -14.35 -4.80
CA PHE A 94 6.00 -14.02 -3.39
C PHE A 94 4.95 -12.99 -2.90
N GLU A 95 4.57 -12.05 -3.77
CA GLU A 95 3.52 -11.05 -3.54
C GLU A 95 2.12 -11.67 -3.54
N ILE A 96 1.75 -12.41 -4.59
CA ILE A 96 0.41 -12.99 -4.73
C ILE A 96 0.13 -14.13 -3.74
N THR A 97 1.15 -14.70 -3.11
CA THR A 97 0.94 -15.64 -2.01
C THR A 97 0.72 -14.94 -0.66
N GLY A 98 1.04 -13.64 -0.56
CA GLY A 98 0.93 -12.85 0.65
C GLY A 98 2.11 -13.01 1.62
N TYR A 99 3.27 -13.46 1.12
CA TYR A 99 4.51 -13.48 1.90
C TYR A 99 5.25 -12.14 1.82
N ALA A 100 5.18 -11.42 0.70
CA ALA A 100 5.85 -10.15 0.48
C ALA A 100 5.17 -8.97 1.20
N SER A 101 4.54 -8.06 0.44
CA SER A 101 3.77 -6.95 0.96
C SER A 101 2.60 -7.43 1.82
N SER A 102 2.15 -6.60 2.76
CA SER A 102 1.01 -6.89 3.61
C SER A 102 1.20 -8.14 4.50
N SER A 103 2.43 -8.45 4.91
CA SER A 103 2.74 -9.56 5.83
C SER A 103 3.32 -9.11 7.17
N GLY A 104 3.03 -9.88 8.21
CA GLY A 104 3.53 -9.71 9.57
C GLY A 104 2.99 -8.49 10.33
N PRO A 105 3.57 -8.21 11.52
CA PRO A 105 3.07 -7.20 12.46
C PRO A 105 3.02 -5.75 11.92
N LEU A 106 3.94 -5.35 11.04
CA LEU A 106 3.92 -4.02 10.38
C LEU A 106 2.85 -3.89 9.28
N ALA A 107 2.17 -4.99 8.94
CA ALA A 107 0.92 -5.02 8.19
C ALA A 107 -0.25 -5.50 9.06
N PHE A 108 -0.10 -5.41 10.39
CA PHE A 108 -1.14 -5.70 11.38
C PHE A 108 -1.70 -7.12 11.28
N LYS A 109 -0.80 -8.08 11.03
CA LYS A 109 -1.04 -9.51 11.14
C LYS A 109 -0.07 -10.08 12.18
N PHE A 110 -0.59 -10.58 13.29
CA PHE A 110 0.25 -11.00 14.42
C PHE A 110 0.30 -12.51 14.59
N ALA A 111 -0.78 -13.22 14.34
CA ALA A 111 -0.78 -14.67 14.28
C ALA A 111 -2.07 -15.14 13.58
N PRO A 112 -1.98 -15.73 12.37
CA PRO A 112 -0.80 -15.94 11.54
C PRO A 112 -0.28 -14.64 10.89
N PHE A 113 1.00 -14.60 10.52
CA PHE A 113 1.62 -13.43 9.86
C PHE A 113 1.18 -13.21 8.40
N THR A 114 0.42 -14.14 7.80
CA THR A 114 0.02 -14.05 6.39
C THR A 114 -1.49 -14.17 6.23
N GLY A 115 -2.02 -13.40 5.28
CA GLY A 115 -3.36 -13.59 4.71
C GLY A 115 -3.22 -14.24 3.34
N GLY A 116 -3.39 -13.46 2.27
CA GLY A 116 -3.05 -13.88 0.89
C GLY A 116 -3.67 -15.23 0.50
N TRP A 117 -2.82 -16.22 0.19
CA TRP A 117 -3.25 -17.56 -0.22
C TRP A 117 -4.22 -18.22 0.77
N ARG A 118 -4.15 -17.89 2.06
CA ARG A 118 -5.09 -18.38 3.07
C ARG A 118 -6.51 -17.92 2.76
N TYR A 119 -6.70 -16.70 2.30
CA TYR A 119 -8.02 -16.21 1.93
C TYR A 119 -8.44 -16.71 0.54
N TRP A 120 -7.51 -16.69 -0.42
CA TRP A 120 -7.86 -16.83 -1.83
C TRP A 120 -7.99 -18.28 -2.31
N THR A 121 -7.49 -19.23 -1.53
CA THR A 121 -7.75 -20.68 -1.74
C THR A 121 -9.06 -21.15 -1.09
N ARG A 122 -9.79 -20.26 -0.39
CA ARG A 122 -11.00 -20.61 0.34
C ARG A 122 -12.24 -20.00 -0.31
N ARG A 123 -13.24 -20.87 -0.54
CA ARG A 123 -14.59 -20.46 -0.93
C ARG A 123 -15.26 -19.66 0.19
N GLY A 124 -16.24 -18.85 -0.19
CA GLY A 124 -17.09 -18.12 0.77
C GLY A 124 -16.44 -16.86 1.36
N THR A 125 -15.11 -16.74 1.27
CA THR A 125 -14.39 -15.50 1.60
C THR A 125 -14.81 -14.35 0.69
N LEU A 126 -14.71 -13.11 1.18
CA LEU A 126 -15.15 -11.93 0.43
C LEU A 126 -14.34 -11.74 -0.85
N ARG A 127 -15.04 -11.41 -1.95
CA ARG A 127 -14.48 -11.17 -3.28
C ARG A 127 -14.93 -9.81 -3.79
N LEU A 128 -14.03 -9.05 -4.41
CA LEU A 128 -14.29 -7.67 -4.82
C LEU A 128 -14.14 -7.49 -6.35
N PRO A 129 -15.16 -7.83 -7.14
CA PRO A 129 -15.19 -7.50 -8.56
C PRO A 129 -15.27 -5.97 -8.76
N PRO A 130 -14.42 -5.35 -9.60
CA PRO A 130 -14.40 -3.89 -9.80
C PRO A 130 -15.66 -3.34 -10.48
N TRP A 131 -16.27 -4.11 -11.39
CA TRP A 131 -17.44 -3.67 -12.18
C TRP A 131 -18.54 -4.75 -12.23
N GLN A 132 -18.94 -5.28 -11.07
CA GLN A 132 -19.93 -6.37 -10.96
C GLN A 132 -21.27 -6.14 -11.66
N LYS A 133 -21.66 -4.87 -11.87
CA LYS A 133 -22.93 -4.54 -12.55
C LYS A 133 -22.82 -4.60 -14.08
N VAL A 134 -21.59 -4.50 -14.62
CA VAL A 134 -21.34 -4.33 -16.06
C VAL A 134 -20.68 -5.56 -16.66
N VAL A 135 -19.67 -6.14 -16.01
CA VAL A 135 -18.90 -7.25 -16.59
C VAL A 135 -19.63 -8.58 -16.36
N PRO A 136 -20.02 -9.31 -17.42
CA PRO A 136 -20.70 -10.59 -17.29
C PRO A 136 -19.93 -11.59 -16.42
N PHE A 137 -20.66 -12.49 -15.76
CA PHE A 137 -20.12 -13.57 -14.90
C PHE A 137 -19.30 -13.11 -13.68
N THR A 138 -19.18 -11.81 -13.41
CA THR A 138 -18.42 -11.29 -12.25
C THR A 138 -19.27 -10.97 -11.02
N LYS A 139 -20.60 -11.01 -11.13
CA LYS A 139 -21.55 -10.72 -10.02
C LYS A 139 -21.28 -11.56 -8.77
N GLY A 140 -21.63 -11.00 -7.62
CA GLY A 140 -21.54 -11.66 -6.30
C GLY A 140 -20.32 -11.24 -5.49
N ASP A 141 -20.41 -11.42 -4.18
CA ASP A 141 -19.49 -10.86 -3.18
C ASP A 141 -18.62 -11.90 -2.45
N HIS A 142 -18.63 -13.14 -2.91
CA HIS A 142 -17.82 -14.23 -2.35
C HIS A 142 -17.03 -14.98 -3.42
N ARG A 143 -15.93 -15.60 -3.01
CA ARG A 143 -15.12 -16.49 -3.86
C ARG A 143 -15.83 -17.82 -4.07
N THR A 144 -15.99 -18.19 -5.33
CA THR A 144 -16.56 -19.46 -5.79
C THR A 144 -15.45 -20.47 -6.08
N MET A 145 -15.81 -21.71 -6.48
CA MET A 145 -14.83 -22.70 -6.95
C MET A 145 -14.07 -22.23 -8.18
N PHE A 146 -14.72 -21.46 -9.07
CA PHE A 146 -14.04 -20.92 -10.25
C PHE A 146 -12.95 -19.94 -9.85
N ASP A 147 -13.22 -19.03 -8.90
CA ASP A 147 -12.22 -18.07 -8.41
C ASP A 147 -11.03 -18.80 -7.76
N VAL A 148 -11.29 -19.82 -6.95
CA VAL A 148 -10.24 -20.64 -6.33
C VAL A 148 -9.43 -21.43 -7.37
N GLY A 149 -10.09 -22.05 -8.35
CA GLY A 149 -9.42 -22.78 -9.44
C GLY A 149 -8.56 -21.86 -10.32
N LEU A 150 -9.07 -20.67 -10.64
CA LEU A 150 -8.33 -19.64 -11.37
C LEU A 150 -7.10 -19.18 -10.58
N TYR A 151 -7.21 -18.99 -9.27
CA TYR A 151 -6.07 -18.67 -8.41
C TYR A 151 -5.00 -19.78 -8.45
N PHE A 152 -5.39 -21.05 -8.35
CA PHE A 152 -4.44 -22.16 -8.48
C PHE A 152 -3.80 -22.25 -9.87
N ALA A 153 -4.54 -21.97 -10.95
CA ALA A 153 -3.98 -21.91 -12.30
C ALA A 153 -2.91 -20.81 -12.43
N ILE A 154 -3.14 -19.64 -11.79
CA ILE A 154 -2.15 -18.55 -11.73
C ILE A 154 -0.88 -19.00 -10.99
N LEU A 155 -1.04 -19.63 -9.82
CA LEU A 155 0.11 -20.15 -9.08
C LEU A 155 0.88 -21.22 -9.87
N ALA A 156 0.17 -22.10 -10.58
CA ALA A 156 0.76 -23.15 -11.41
C ALA A 156 1.57 -22.57 -12.58
N ILE A 157 1.04 -21.58 -13.30
CA ILE A 157 1.79 -20.96 -14.42
C ILE A 157 3.01 -20.17 -13.92
N LEU A 158 2.90 -19.47 -12.77
CA LEU A 158 4.05 -18.79 -12.16
C LEU A 158 5.14 -19.80 -11.73
N ALA A 159 4.75 -20.91 -11.12
CA ALA A 159 5.69 -21.98 -10.76
C ALA A 159 6.35 -22.58 -12.01
N PHE A 160 5.57 -22.86 -13.06
CA PHE A 160 6.09 -23.34 -14.35
C PHE A 160 7.13 -22.37 -14.95
N LEU A 161 6.81 -21.07 -14.98
CA LEU A 161 7.71 -20.03 -15.48
C LEU A 161 9.00 -19.91 -14.65
N LEU A 162 8.95 -20.21 -13.35
CA LEU A 162 10.13 -20.19 -12.50
C LEU A 162 11.03 -21.40 -12.71
N VAL A 163 10.45 -22.61 -12.74
CA VAL A 163 11.22 -23.86 -12.76
C VAL A 163 11.56 -24.34 -14.16
N GLY A 164 10.83 -23.89 -15.17
CA GLY A 164 11.07 -24.24 -16.56
C GLY A 164 12.41 -23.68 -17.06
N PRO A 165 13.12 -24.41 -17.94
CA PRO A 165 14.27 -23.87 -18.65
C PRO A 165 13.83 -22.78 -19.61
N GLY A 166 14.75 -21.92 -20.02
CA GLY A 166 14.50 -20.98 -21.09
C GLY A 166 14.34 -21.67 -22.45
N VAL A 167 13.69 -20.98 -23.37
CA VAL A 167 13.54 -21.39 -24.76
C VAL A 167 14.40 -20.50 -25.66
N ALA A 168 15.04 -21.12 -26.64
CA ALA A 168 15.77 -20.38 -27.67
C ALA A 168 14.79 -19.46 -28.44
N THR A 169 15.28 -18.30 -28.84
CA THR A 169 14.48 -17.26 -29.48
C THR A 169 15.32 -16.45 -30.45
N ASP A 170 14.76 -16.14 -31.61
CA ASP A 170 15.41 -15.29 -32.60
C ASP A 170 15.58 -13.84 -32.13
N ALA A 171 14.82 -13.45 -31.09
CA ALA A 171 14.93 -12.12 -30.47
C ALA A 171 16.28 -11.90 -29.78
N LEU A 172 16.93 -12.97 -29.31
CA LEU A 172 18.19 -12.93 -28.60
C LEU A 172 19.15 -14.00 -29.16
N PRO A 173 19.65 -13.81 -30.39
CA PRO A 173 20.50 -14.80 -31.05
C PRO A 173 21.81 -14.97 -30.26
N GLY A 174 22.17 -16.21 -29.99
CA GLY A 174 23.42 -16.56 -29.28
C GLY A 174 23.30 -16.73 -27.76
N SER A 175 22.16 -16.40 -27.14
CA SER A 175 21.93 -16.77 -25.74
C SER A 175 21.70 -18.28 -25.62
N SER A 176 22.54 -18.94 -24.82
CA SER A 176 22.39 -20.38 -24.50
C SER A 176 21.30 -20.64 -23.46
N ALA A 177 21.02 -19.65 -22.61
CA ALA A 177 19.99 -19.73 -21.58
C ALA A 177 18.58 -19.48 -22.14
N GLY A 178 18.47 -18.70 -23.22
CA GLY A 178 17.19 -18.34 -23.85
C GLY A 178 16.36 -17.37 -23.00
N MET A 179 15.05 -17.33 -23.25
CA MET A 179 14.08 -16.54 -22.49
C MET A 179 12.92 -17.40 -21.98
N LEU A 180 12.12 -16.88 -21.05
CA LEU A 180 10.87 -17.55 -20.68
C LEU A 180 9.94 -17.68 -21.91
N PRO A 181 9.20 -18.79 -22.04
CA PRO A 181 8.32 -18.99 -23.19
C PRO A 181 7.23 -17.91 -23.24
N GLN A 182 7.13 -17.24 -24.38
CA GLN A 182 6.18 -16.15 -24.62
C GLN A 182 4.73 -16.55 -24.31
N TRP A 183 4.31 -17.75 -24.74
CA TRP A 183 2.97 -18.27 -24.45
C TRP A 183 2.70 -18.40 -22.95
N GLY A 184 3.73 -18.70 -22.14
CA GLY A 184 3.59 -18.84 -20.70
C GLY A 184 3.39 -17.48 -20.02
N LEU A 185 4.15 -16.46 -20.45
CA LEU A 185 3.96 -15.07 -20.02
C LEU A 185 2.56 -14.57 -20.37
N LEU A 186 2.11 -14.78 -21.61
CA LEU A 186 0.77 -14.40 -22.07
C LEU A 186 -0.34 -15.17 -21.36
N THR A 187 -0.11 -16.44 -21.01
CA THR A 187 -1.03 -17.23 -20.20
C THR A 187 -1.19 -16.62 -18.82
N TYR A 188 -0.10 -16.25 -18.13
CA TYR A 188 -0.19 -15.53 -16.85
C TYR A 188 -0.95 -14.21 -17.02
N VAL A 189 -0.60 -13.41 -18.03
CA VAL A 189 -1.27 -12.12 -18.31
C VAL A 189 -2.78 -12.31 -18.47
N GLY A 190 -3.22 -13.28 -19.28
CA GLY A 190 -4.63 -13.57 -19.47
C GLY A 190 -5.32 -14.01 -18.17
N LEU A 191 -4.71 -14.95 -17.42
CA LEU A 191 -5.29 -15.47 -16.19
C LEU A 191 -5.43 -14.38 -15.10
N ILE A 192 -4.41 -13.54 -14.91
CA ILE A 192 -4.47 -12.49 -13.89
C ILE A 192 -5.43 -11.37 -14.29
N ILE A 193 -5.60 -11.05 -15.58
CA ILE A 193 -6.64 -10.11 -16.04
C ILE A 193 -8.04 -10.68 -15.75
N VAL A 194 -8.30 -11.94 -16.09
CA VAL A 194 -9.57 -12.60 -15.78
C VAL A 194 -9.81 -12.61 -14.27
N MET A 195 -8.75 -12.85 -13.48
CA MET A 195 -8.84 -12.77 -12.03
C MET A 195 -9.15 -11.35 -11.56
N GLY A 196 -8.50 -10.31 -12.08
CA GLY A 196 -8.75 -8.92 -11.69
C GLY A 196 -10.17 -8.43 -11.98
N LEU A 197 -10.78 -8.92 -13.06
CA LEU A 197 -12.19 -8.68 -13.35
C LEU A 197 -13.14 -9.34 -12.33
N ARG A 198 -12.69 -10.43 -11.69
CA ARG A 198 -13.47 -11.19 -10.71
C ARG A 198 -13.17 -10.78 -9.26
N ASP A 199 -11.91 -10.47 -8.97
CA ASP A 199 -11.38 -10.18 -7.66
C ASP A 199 -10.15 -9.26 -7.76
N ARG A 200 -10.39 -7.95 -7.66
CA ARG A 200 -9.31 -6.96 -7.75
C ARG A 200 -8.29 -7.09 -6.62
N VAL A 201 -8.64 -7.71 -5.48
CA VAL A 201 -7.71 -7.90 -4.36
C VAL A 201 -6.53 -8.74 -4.81
N VAL A 202 -6.78 -9.85 -5.51
CA VAL A 202 -5.73 -10.75 -6.00
C VAL A 202 -4.90 -10.07 -7.09
N PHE A 203 -5.54 -9.31 -7.98
CA PHE A 203 -4.85 -8.57 -9.04
C PHE A 203 -3.89 -7.51 -8.49
N LEU A 204 -4.31 -6.73 -7.50
CA LEU A 204 -3.48 -5.72 -6.86
C LEU A 204 -2.39 -6.37 -6.00
N ALA A 205 -2.71 -7.45 -5.29
CA ALA A 205 -1.72 -8.20 -4.53
C ALA A 205 -0.64 -8.84 -5.41
N ALA A 206 -0.94 -9.17 -6.67
CA ALA A 206 0.05 -9.63 -7.64
C ALA A 206 0.97 -8.51 -8.15
N ARG A 207 0.78 -7.25 -7.70
CA ARG A 207 1.52 -6.07 -8.17
C ARG A 207 1.42 -5.90 -9.69
N SER A 208 0.22 -6.14 -10.21
CA SER A 208 -0.03 -6.11 -11.66
C SER A 208 0.32 -4.77 -12.29
N GLU A 209 0.21 -3.67 -11.53
CA GLU A 209 0.63 -2.34 -11.99
C GLU A 209 2.14 -2.20 -12.22
N GLN A 210 2.96 -3.08 -11.64
CA GLN A 210 4.42 -3.07 -11.77
C GLN A 210 4.89 -4.00 -12.88
N TYR A 211 4.31 -5.20 -12.95
CA TYR A 211 4.90 -6.32 -13.68
C TYR A 211 4.09 -6.78 -14.90
N LEU A 212 2.77 -6.59 -14.90
CA LEU A 212 1.88 -7.19 -15.90
C LEU A 212 2.20 -6.71 -17.31
N ALA A 213 2.33 -5.39 -17.50
CA ALA A 213 2.62 -4.80 -18.79
C ALA A 213 4.02 -5.17 -19.29
N VAL A 214 5.01 -5.26 -18.40
CA VAL A 214 6.36 -5.75 -18.76
C VAL A 214 6.28 -7.20 -19.24
N MET A 215 5.61 -8.10 -18.50
CA MET A 215 5.43 -9.50 -18.91
C MET A 215 4.67 -9.62 -20.24
N PHE A 216 3.66 -8.77 -20.45
CA PHE A 216 2.93 -8.69 -21.71
C PHE A 216 3.87 -8.33 -22.88
N PHE A 217 4.68 -7.28 -22.74
CA PHE A 217 5.60 -6.84 -23.80
C PHE A 217 6.69 -7.88 -24.10
N PHE A 218 7.25 -8.54 -23.09
CA PHE A 218 8.14 -9.69 -23.31
C PHE A 218 7.44 -10.87 -23.98
N GLY A 219 6.12 -11.03 -23.78
CA GLY A 219 5.30 -12.05 -24.42
C GLY A 219 4.93 -11.77 -25.88
N VAL A 220 4.90 -10.50 -26.32
CA VAL A 220 4.46 -10.12 -27.68
C VAL A 220 5.55 -9.58 -28.59
N PHE A 221 6.62 -8.99 -28.06
CA PHE A 221 7.68 -8.43 -28.89
C PHE A 221 8.62 -9.52 -29.40
N SER A 222 9.15 -9.30 -30.61
CA SER A 222 10.19 -10.13 -31.22
C SER A 222 11.57 -9.46 -31.20
N SER A 223 11.64 -8.17 -30.84
CA SER A 223 12.89 -7.44 -30.69
C SER A 223 13.29 -7.40 -29.22
N HIS A 224 14.50 -7.86 -28.92
CA HIS A 224 15.07 -7.76 -27.57
C HIS A 224 15.22 -6.29 -27.12
N VAL A 225 15.58 -5.37 -28.02
CA VAL A 225 15.66 -3.94 -27.70
C VAL A 225 14.31 -3.42 -27.23
N ASP A 226 13.22 -3.71 -27.95
CA ASP A 226 11.88 -3.25 -27.58
C ASP A 226 11.42 -3.81 -26.22
N MET A 227 11.79 -5.05 -25.87
CA MET A 227 11.53 -5.64 -24.55
C MET A 227 12.23 -4.86 -23.43
N ILE A 228 13.50 -4.53 -23.64
CA ILE A 228 14.29 -3.75 -22.67
C ILE A 228 13.75 -2.32 -22.55
N LEU A 229 13.36 -1.69 -23.67
CA LEU A 229 12.75 -0.37 -23.64
C LEU A 229 11.42 -0.38 -22.87
N ALA A 230 10.60 -1.43 -23.01
CA ALA A 230 9.40 -1.58 -22.21
C ALA A 230 9.71 -1.64 -20.71
N ALA A 231 10.73 -2.39 -20.29
CA ALA A 231 11.17 -2.46 -18.90
C ALA A 231 11.72 -1.12 -18.38
N LYS A 232 12.50 -0.40 -19.21
CA LYS A 232 13.00 0.96 -18.89
C LYS A 232 11.87 1.94 -18.64
N VAL A 233 10.91 2.00 -19.58
CA VAL A 233 9.77 2.92 -19.48
C VAL A 233 8.88 2.55 -18.30
N ALA A 234 8.66 1.26 -18.04
CA ALA A 234 7.93 0.80 -16.85
C ALA A 234 8.54 1.37 -15.56
N MET A 235 9.84 1.14 -15.36
CA MET A 235 10.52 1.54 -14.14
C MET A 235 10.61 3.06 -13.99
N ALA A 236 10.89 3.77 -15.09
CA ALA A 236 10.92 5.22 -15.09
C ALA A 236 9.54 5.82 -14.82
N THR A 237 8.47 5.23 -15.36
CA THR A 237 7.09 5.68 -15.13
C THR A 237 6.68 5.52 -13.68
N VAL A 238 7.08 4.43 -13.02
CA VAL A 238 6.76 4.20 -11.61
C VAL A 238 7.41 5.26 -10.73
N TRP A 239 8.70 5.53 -10.92
CA TRP A 239 9.40 6.57 -10.16
C TRP A 239 8.86 7.97 -10.46
N PHE A 240 8.70 8.31 -11.73
CA PHE A 240 8.20 9.63 -12.12
C PHE A 240 6.77 9.86 -11.64
N GLY A 241 5.90 8.85 -11.78
CA GLY A 241 4.53 8.86 -11.27
C GLY A 241 4.48 9.03 -9.75
N ALA A 242 5.33 8.32 -9.01
CA ALA A 242 5.48 8.50 -7.56
C ALA A 242 5.90 9.93 -7.22
N GLY A 243 6.84 10.52 -7.97
CA GLY A 243 7.25 11.92 -7.84
C GLY A 243 6.10 12.90 -8.06
N VAL A 244 5.35 12.74 -9.17
CA VAL A 244 4.18 13.58 -9.49
C VAL A 244 3.09 13.48 -8.43
N SER A 245 2.86 12.27 -7.90
CA SER A 245 1.82 12.07 -6.88
C SER A 245 2.07 12.80 -5.57
N LYS A 246 3.31 13.23 -5.33
CA LYS A 246 3.73 14.00 -4.15
C LYS A 246 3.45 15.50 -4.28
N PHE A 247 2.87 15.94 -5.40
CA PHE A 247 2.34 17.29 -5.53
C PHE A 247 1.13 17.47 -4.60
N GLY A 248 0.99 18.68 -4.05
CA GLY A 248 -0.07 19.01 -3.08
C GLY A 248 0.39 18.96 -1.62
N HIS A 249 -0.58 18.90 -0.70
CA HIS A 249 -0.33 19.09 0.73
C HIS A 249 -0.20 17.79 1.54
N HIS A 250 -0.41 16.64 0.90
CA HIS A 250 -0.47 15.35 1.59
C HIS A 250 0.91 14.83 2.00
N PHE A 251 1.88 14.88 1.09
CA PHE A 251 3.13 14.14 1.26
C PHE A 251 3.97 14.61 2.44
N THR A 252 4.00 15.92 2.70
CA THR A 252 4.72 16.47 3.86
C THR A 252 4.19 15.90 5.19
N ASN A 253 2.91 15.51 5.27
CA ASN A 253 2.33 14.90 6.47
C ASN A 253 2.70 13.41 6.64
N VAL A 254 3.21 12.75 5.60
CA VAL A 254 3.67 11.35 5.66
C VAL A 254 5.06 11.25 6.30
N ILE A 255 5.93 12.23 6.05
CA ILE A 255 7.34 12.19 6.44
C ILE A 255 7.55 12.06 7.95
N PRO A 256 6.94 12.91 8.81
CA PRO A 256 7.18 12.82 10.26
C PRO A 256 6.80 11.48 10.89
N PRO A 257 5.57 10.94 10.72
CA PRO A 257 5.20 9.68 11.33
C PRO A 257 5.99 8.49 10.76
N MET A 258 6.36 8.52 9.47
CA MET A 258 7.18 7.47 8.84
C MET A 258 8.60 7.42 9.43
N LEU A 259 9.30 8.56 9.47
CA LEU A 259 10.67 8.62 9.99
C LEU A 259 10.72 8.42 11.51
N SER A 260 9.69 8.84 12.24
CA SER A 260 9.58 8.57 13.68
C SER A 260 9.41 7.07 13.98
N ASN A 261 8.82 6.32 13.06
CA ASN A 261 8.69 4.86 13.13
C ASN A 261 9.94 4.08 12.68
N THR A 262 10.90 4.75 12.05
CA THR A 262 12.09 4.08 11.51
C THR A 262 12.96 3.49 12.64
N PRO A 263 13.29 2.19 12.62
CA PRO A 263 13.89 1.49 13.76
C PRO A 263 15.34 1.90 14.06
N TRP A 264 16.08 2.35 13.04
CA TRP A 264 17.47 2.78 13.16
C TRP A 264 17.61 4.28 13.48
N VAL A 265 16.53 5.06 13.35
CA VAL A 265 16.49 6.46 13.79
C VAL A 265 16.21 6.48 15.29
N THR A 266 17.26 6.64 16.09
CA THR A 266 17.17 6.62 17.57
C THR A 266 17.15 8.02 18.19
N SER A 267 17.62 9.04 17.48
CA SER A 267 17.70 10.41 17.98
C SER A 267 16.31 11.03 18.12
N LYS A 268 15.83 11.17 19.36
CA LYS A 268 14.60 11.92 19.66
C LYS A 268 14.68 13.37 19.18
N ARG A 269 15.85 14.01 19.29
CA ARG A 269 16.07 15.37 18.79
C ARG A 269 15.76 15.47 17.28
N PHE A 270 16.24 14.51 16.49
CA PHE A 270 15.93 14.48 15.06
C PHE A 270 14.45 14.26 14.81
N LYS A 271 13.83 13.28 15.48
CA LYS A 271 12.39 13.01 15.31
C LYS A 271 11.52 14.20 15.68
N ARG A 272 11.79 14.85 16.82
CA ARG A 272 11.11 16.08 17.26
C ARG A 272 11.26 17.22 16.24
N ALA A 273 12.41 17.33 15.58
CA ALA A 273 12.65 18.36 14.54
C ALA A 273 11.80 18.16 13.26
N LEU A 274 11.15 17.00 13.07
CA LEU A 274 10.20 16.76 11.98
C LEU A 274 8.85 17.45 12.21
N TYR A 275 8.59 17.94 13.41
CA TYR A 275 7.37 18.61 13.84
C TYR A 275 7.63 20.10 14.07
N ARG A 276 6.59 20.94 13.95
CA ARG A 276 6.73 22.41 14.06
C ARG A 276 7.16 22.84 15.46
N ASP A 277 6.51 22.30 16.49
CA ASP A 277 6.82 22.56 17.90
C ASP A 277 6.46 21.36 18.76
N PHE A 278 7.35 20.39 18.93
CA PHE A 278 7.05 19.23 19.78
C PHE A 278 7.09 19.61 21.27
N PRO A 279 6.10 19.23 22.10
CA PRO A 279 4.95 18.36 21.80
C PRO A 279 3.63 19.10 21.43
N ASN A 280 3.63 20.42 21.38
CA ASN A 280 2.41 21.24 21.28
C ASN A 280 1.81 21.32 19.86
N ASP A 281 2.65 21.17 18.83
CA ASP A 281 2.30 21.24 17.42
C ASP A 281 2.97 20.12 16.62
N LEU A 282 2.18 19.08 16.33
CA LEU A 282 2.60 17.91 15.56
C LEU A 282 2.37 18.07 14.05
N ARG A 283 2.11 19.28 13.55
CA ARG A 283 2.11 19.53 12.11
C ARG A 283 3.54 19.45 11.57
N PRO A 284 3.73 19.10 10.28
CA PRO A 284 5.07 18.93 9.72
C PRO A 284 5.90 20.21 9.73
N SER A 285 7.20 20.07 10.00
CA SER A 285 8.19 21.15 9.98
C SER A 285 8.76 21.40 8.58
N LYS A 286 9.58 22.46 8.46
CA LYS A 286 10.37 22.72 7.25
C LYS A 286 11.41 21.62 6.97
N VAL A 287 11.89 20.93 8.00
CA VAL A 287 12.83 19.79 7.84
C VAL A 287 12.09 18.62 7.18
N ALA A 288 10.88 18.31 7.65
CA ALA A 288 10.05 17.27 7.05
C ALA A 288 9.72 17.59 5.58
N TRP A 289 9.41 18.86 5.28
CA TRP A 289 9.20 19.33 3.92
C TRP A 289 10.44 19.16 3.03
N ALA A 290 11.62 19.55 3.50
CA ALA A 290 12.86 19.41 2.74
C ALA A 290 13.21 17.94 2.47
N LEU A 291 13.11 17.07 3.49
CA LEU A 291 13.35 15.63 3.33
C LEU A 291 12.37 15.00 2.34
N GLY A 292 11.09 15.40 2.38
CA GLY A 292 10.09 14.93 1.42
C GLY A 292 10.37 15.41 0.00
N HIS A 293 10.40 16.72 -0.22
CA HIS A 293 10.39 17.25 -1.58
C HIS A 293 11.77 17.35 -2.22
N VAL A 294 12.81 17.74 -1.47
CA VAL A 294 14.17 17.80 -2.00
C VAL A 294 14.79 16.41 -2.02
N GLY A 295 14.66 15.66 -0.92
CA GLY A 295 15.22 14.30 -0.79
C GLY A 295 14.38 13.19 -1.44
N GLY A 296 13.12 13.47 -1.79
CA GLY A 296 12.22 12.50 -2.42
C GLY A 296 11.75 12.96 -3.80
N THR A 297 10.85 13.95 -3.84
CA THR A 297 10.17 14.38 -5.08
C THR A 297 11.15 14.75 -6.20
N ILE A 298 12.20 15.52 -5.92
CA ILE A 298 13.16 15.91 -6.96
C ILE A 298 13.90 14.68 -7.52
N ILE A 299 14.34 13.77 -6.66
CA ILE A 299 15.06 12.55 -7.09
C ILE A 299 14.18 11.71 -8.02
N GLU A 300 12.93 11.47 -7.61
CA GLU A 300 11.98 10.66 -8.38
C GLU A 300 11.54 11.30 -9.71
N LEU A 301 11.64 12.62 -9.86
CA LEU A 301 11.33 13.29 -11.12
C LEU A 301 12.55 13.42 -12.04
N THR A 302 13.74 13.60 -11.48
CA THR A 302 14.94 13.92 -12.26
C THR A 302 15.74 12.67 -12.65
N VAL A 303 15.95 11.74 -11.72
CA VAL A 303 16.82 10.58 -11.95
C VAL A 303 16.26 9.63 -13.02
N PRO A 304 14.95 9.33 -13.07
CA PRO A 304 14.41 8.51 -14.16
C PRO A 304 14.60 9.12 -15.55
N VAL A 305 14.51 10.45 -15.66
CA VAL A 305 14.78 11.16 -16.93
C VAL A 305 16.25 11.02 -17.30
N VAL A 306 17.16 11.20 -16.34
CA VAL A 306 18.59 10.96 -16.58
C VAL A 306 18.85 9.53 -17.03
N LEU A 307 18.27 8.53 -16.38
CA LEU A 307 18.44 7.11 -16.72
C LEU A 307 17.90 6.76 -18.12
N LEU A 308 16.80 7.38 -18.55
CA LEU A 308 16.22 7.14 -19.88
C LEU A 308 17.04 7.76 -21.03
N PHE A 309 17.64 8.93 -20.80
CA PHE A 309 18.21 9.75 -21.89
C PHE A 309 19.74 9.89 -21.85
N SER A 310 20.40 9.62 -20.73
CA SER A 310 21.85 9.76 -20.63
C SER A 310 22.58 8.70 -21.45
N THR A 311 23.38 9.14 -22.42
CA THR A 311 24.36 8.31 -23.14
C THR A 311 25.73 8.31 -22.47
N ASN A 312 25.94 9.11 -21.42
CA ASN A 312 27.18 9.16 -20.67
C ASN A 312 27.18 8.09 -19.57
N THR A 313 28.11 7.13 -19.66
CA THR A 313 28.22 6.00 -18.72
C THR A 313 28.40 6.45 -17.28
N THR A 314 29.23 7.46 -17.02
CA THR A 314 29.46 7.96 -15.65
C THR A 314 28.19 8.56 -15.05
N VAL A 315 27.47 9.38 -15.81
CA VAL A 315 26.21 9.99 -15.36
C VAL A 315 25.15 8.91 -15.09
N THR A 316 25.04 7.92 -15.97
CA THR A 316 24.11 6.80 -15.80
C THR A 316 24.45 5.97 -14.56
N LEU A 317 25.73 5.68 -14.31
CA LEU A 317 26.17 4.96 -13.11
C LEU A 317 25.89 5.75 -11.82
N LEU A 318 26.14 7.06 -11.81
CA LEU A 318 25.82 7.92 -10.67
C LEU A 318 24.30 7.94 -10.40
N ALA A 319 23.48 7.99 -11.45
CA ALA A 319 22.03 7.90 -11.34
C ALA A 319 21.57 6.55 -10.78
N ILE A 320 22.15 5.44 -11.22
CA ILE A 320 21.88 4.09 -10.69
C ILE A 320 22.24 4.02 -9.20
N VAL A 321 23.44 4.48 -8.81
CA VAL A 321 23.87 4.52 -7.41
C VAL A 321 22.91 5.37 -6.57
N GLY A 322 22.50 6.53 -7.09
CA GLY A 322 21.50 7.39 -6.46
C GLY A 322 20.17 6.66 -6.19
N MET A 323 19.64 5.93 -7.18
CA MET A 323 18.40 5.16 -7.01
C MET A 323 18.56 4.00 -6.03
N ILE A 324 19.71 3.31 -6.03
CA ILE A 324 19.99 2.26 -5.05
C ILE A 324 19.98 2.85 -3.63
N LEU A 325 20.70 3.95 -3.40
CA LEU A 325 20.71 4.62 -2.10
C LEU A 325 19.30 5.07 -1.68
N PHE A 326 18.52 5.60 -2.63
CA PHE A 326 17.13 5.98 -2.40
C PHE A 326 16.27 4.79 -1.95
N HIS A 327 16.35 3.67 -2.66
CA HIS A 327 15.63 2.43 -2.30
C HIS A 327 16.15 1.79 -1.00
N ILE A 328 17.45 1.88 -0.69
CA ILE A 328 18.01 1.44 0.60
C ILE A 328 17.37 2.24 1.73
N VAL A 329 17.30 3.57 1.59
CA VAL A 329 16.67 4.44 2.60
C VAL A 329 15.21 4.02 2.82
N ILE A 330 14.40 3.93 1.75
CA ILE A 330 12.98 3.54 1.85
C ILE A 330 12.82 2.15 2.49
N THR A 331 13.62 1.17 2.05
CA THR A 331 13.55 -0.20 2.59
C THR A 331 13.91 -0.21 4.08
N SER A 332 14.92 0.57 4.47
CA SER A 332 15.40 0.67 5.86
C SER A 332 14.40 1.36 6.81
N THR A 333 13.43 2.13 6.29
CA THR A 333 12.40 2.74 7.13
C THR A 333 11.32 1.76 7.57
N PHE A 334 11.30 0.54 7.01
CA PHE A 334 10.26 -0.47 7.25
C PHE A 334 8.84 0.13 7.22
N PRO A 335 8.43 0.73 6.09
CA PRO A 335 7.16 1.41 5.99
C PRO A 335 6.00 0.45 6.30
N LEU A 336 4.94 0.99 6.90
CA LEU A 336 3.69 0.24 7.14
C LEU A 336 3.14 -0.30 5.80
N ALA A 337 2.46 -1.45 5.86
CA ALA A 337 2.11 -2.31 4.70
C ALA A 337 3.28 -3.06 4.03
N VAL A 338 4.53 -2.81 4.45
CA VAL A 338 5.72 -3.67 4.22
C VAL A 338 6.05 -3.98 2.73
N PRO A 339 6.16 -2.98 1.86
CA PRO A 339 6.49 -3.08 0.43
C PRO A 339 7.98 -3.36 0.14
N LEU A 340 8.62 -4.28 0.86
CA LEU A 340 10.08 -4.35 0.88
C LEU A 340 10.66 -5.08 -0.32
N GLU A 341 10.06 -6.19 -0.73
CA GLU A 341 10.59 -7.07 -1.79
C GLU A 341 10.59 -6.40 -3.16
N TRP A 342 9.55 -5.62 -3.47
CA TRP A 342 9.50 -4.77 -4.67
C TRP A 342 10.64 -3.74 -4.68
N ASN A 343 10.95 -3.10 -3.54
CA ASN A 343 12.10 -2.17 -3.46
C ASN A 343 13.43 -2.89 -3.72
N VAL A 344 13.59 -4.11 -3.20
CA VAL A 344 14.79 -4.92 -3.44
C VAL A 344 14.91 -5.34 -4.90
N PHE A 345 13.80 -5.75 -5.52
CA PHE A 345 13.77 -6.04 -6.95
C PHE A 345 14.16 -4.80 -7.78
N TYR A 346 13.67 -3.61 -7.42
CA TYR A 346 13.97 -2.38 -8.13
C TYR A 346 15.44 -1.96 -8.04
N MET A 347 16.12 -2.24 -6.92
CA MET A 347 17.57 -2.04 -6.82
C MET A 347 18.33 -2.93 -7.80
N PHE A 348 17.97 -4.21 -7.89
CA PHE A 348 18.53 -5.13 -8.88
C PHE A 348 18.20 -4.68 -10.31
N ALA A 349 16.92 -4.39 -10.58
CA ALA A 349 16.43 -4.01 -11.89
C ALA A 349 17.06 -2.72 -12.40
N ALA A 350 17.36 -1.74 -11.53
CA ALA A 350 18.06 -0.52 -11.93
C ALA A 350 19.45 -0.81 -12.49
N VAL A 351 20.23 -1.66 -11.81
CA VAL A 351 21.55 -2.07 -12.30
C VAL A 351 21.41 -2.88 -13.58
N TRP A 352 20.51 -3.86 -13.59
CA TRP A 352 20.37 -4.78 -14.71
C TRP A 352 19.87 -4.08 -15.98
N ILE A 353 18.83 -3.24 -15.87
CA ILE A 353 18.20 -2.56 -17.01
C ILE A 353 19.07 -1.41 -17.52
N PHE A 354 19.54 -0.53 -16.64
CA PHE A 354 20.21 0.71 -17.08
C PHE A 354 21.74 0.57 -17.13
N GLY A 355 22.31 -0.31 -16.32
CA GLY A 355 23.74 -0.63 -16.36
C GLY A 355 24.07 -1.71 -17.38
N GLY A 356 23.21 -2.74 -17.53
CA GLY A 356 23.42 -3.83 -18.49
C GLY A 356 23.02 -3.49 -19.92
N PHE A 357 22.12 -2.53 -20.11
CA PHE A 357 21.63 -2.11 -21.43
C PHE A 357 21.62 -0.58 -21.54
N PRO A 358 22.78 0.09 -21.55
CA PRO A 358 22.85 1.55 -21.49
C PRO A 358 22.31 2.21 -22.77
N ALA A 359 21.76 3.43 -22.63
CA ALA A 359 21.18 4.15 -23.78
C ALA A 359 22.22 4.46 -24.88
N GLY A 360 23.49 4.65 -24.51
CA GLY A 360 24.58 4.87 -25.47
C GLY A 360 24.98 3.66 -26.31
N GLU A 361 24.47 2.46 -26.00
CA GLU A 361 24.83 1.20 -26.67
C GLU A 361 23.63 0.56 -27.40
N GLY A 362 22.77 1.38 -28.01
CA GLY A 362 21.64 0.90 -28.82
C GLY A 362 20.38 0.53 -28.03
N TYR A 363 20.27 1.01 -26.79
CA TYR A 363 19.07 0.86 -25.95
C TYR A 363 18.49 2.22 -25.53
N SER A 364 18.69 3.26 -26.32
CA SER A 364 17.98 4.53 -26.16
C SER A 364 16.54 4.41 -26.63
N LEU A 365 15.67 5.35 -26.25
CA LEU A 365 14.31 5.40 -26.80
C LEU A 365 14.29 5.53 -28.33
N GLY A 366 15.35 6.08 -28.94
CA GLY A 366 15.47 6.19 -30.40
C GLY A 366 15.77 4.87 -31.11
N ASP A 367 16.19 3.83 -30.37
CA ASP A 367 16.53 2.52 -30.92
C ASP A 367 15.32 1.56 -31.00
N ALA A 368 14.14 2.03 -30.63
CA ALA A 368 12.90 1.26 -30.80
C ALA A 368 12.70 0.87 -32.27
N SER A 369 12.21 -0.35 -32.52
CA SER A 369 12.01 -0.86 -33.88
C SER A 369 11.03 -0.01 -34.71
N SER A 370 10.13 0.70 -34.04
CA SER A 370 9.19 1.64 -34.64
C SER A 370 8.69 2.66 -33.61
N PRO A 371 8.40 3.92 -34.01
CA PRO A 371 7.74 4.89 -33.14
C PRO A 371 6.42 4.37 -32.54
N TRP A 372 5.69 3.51 -33.25
CA TRP A 372 4.44 2.92 -32.77
C TRP A 372 4.63 1.96 -31.58
N VAL A 373 5.78 1.31 -31.50
CA VAL A 373 6.14 0.47 -30.34
C VAL A 373 6.28 1.34 -29.10
N LEU A 374 6.96 2.49 -29.20
CA LEU A 374 7.04 3.45 -28.10
C LEU A 374 5.66 3.98 -27.71
N VAL A 375 4.81 4.32 -28.68
CA VAL A 375 3.43 4.76 -28.40
C VAL A 375 2.67 3.69 -27.61
N ALA A 376 2.78 2.42 -27.99
CA ALA A 376 2.14 1.31 -27.27
C ALA A 376 2.70 1.17 -25.83
N ILE A 377 4.02 1.21 -25.68
CA ILE A 377 4.70 1.15 -24.37
C ILE A 377 4.25 2.31 -23.47
N PHE A 378 4.36 3.56 -23.93
CA PHE A 378 3.95 4.73 -23.17
C PHE A 378 2.47 4.71 -22.85
N THR A 379 1.61 4.29 -23.78
CA THR A 379 0.16 4.17 -23.51
C THR A 379 -0.10 3.17 -22.39
N ALA A 380 0.54 2.00 -22.43
CA ALA A 380 0.35 0.97 -21.41
C ALA A 380 0.79 1.42 -20.00
N PHE A 381 1.88 2.19 -19.91
CA PHE A 381 2.41 2.63 -18.62
C PHE A 381 1.84 3.96 -18.13
N LEU A 382 1.42 4.87 -19.00
CA LEU A 382 0.94 6.21 -18.61
C LEU A 382 -0.60 6.32 -18.51
N ALA A 383 -1.37 5.43 -19.15
CA ALA A 383 -2.83 5.54 -19.16
C ALA A 383 -3.44 5.56 -17.75
N PHE A 384 -3.08 4.59 -16.89
CA PHE A 384 -3.60 4.53 -15.53
C PHE A 384 -3.04 5.60 -14.60
N PRO A 385 -1.74 5.94 -14.62
CA PRO A 385 -1.23 7.10 -13.87
C PRO A 385 -1.93 8.41 -14.22
N ILE A 386 -2.12 8.70 -15.50
CA ILE A 386 -2.79 9.94 -15.93
C ILE A 386 -4.26 9.91 -15.52
N LEU A 387 -4.98 8.84 -15.88
CA LEU A 387 -6.41 8.74 -15.60
C LEU A 387 -6.68 8.77 -14.10
N GLY A 388 -5.94 8.01 -13.30
CA GLY A 388 -6.14 7.94 -11.86
C GLY A 388 -5.72 9.20 -11.11
N ASN A 389 -4.81 10.01 -11.66
CA ASN A 389 -4.52 11.32 -11.10
C ASN A 389 -5.62 12.36 -11.35
N LEU A 390 -6.36 12.21 -12.45
CA LEU A 390 -7.49 13.06 -12.82
C LEU A 390 -8.82 12.56 -12.23
N ARG A 391 -9.01 11.24 -12.16
CA ARG A 391 -10.23 10.52 -11.79
C ARG A 391 -9.91 9.35 -10.84
N PRO A 392 -9.50 9.67 -9.60
CA PRO A 392 -9.18 8.64 -8.60
C PRO A 392 -10.36 7.74 -8.24
N ASP A 393 -11.59 8.18 -8.53
CA ASP A 393 -12.80 7.37 -8.38
C ASP A 393 -12.88 6.18 -9.35
N LEU A 394 -12.08 6.19 -10.43
CA LEU A 394 -12.05 5.13 -11.44
C LEU A 394 -10.86 4.18 -11.29
N VAL A 395 -9.73 4.68 -10.77
CA VAL A 395 -8.46 3.96 -10.75
C VAL A 395 -7.87 4.03 -9.34
N SER A 396 -7.60 2.85 -8.77
CA SER A 396 -6.91 2.72 -7.49
C SER A 396 -5.56 3.46 -7.49
N PHE A 397 -5.13 3.88 -6.31
CA PHE A 397 -3.88 4.62 -6.14
C PHE A 397 -2.64 3.84 -6.64
N LEU A 398 -2.68 2.50 -6.58
CA LEU A 398 -1.58 1.62 -7.02
C LEU A 398 -1.32 1.77 -8.53
N PRO A 399 -2.27 1.46 -9.44
CA PRO A 399 -2.11 1.76 -10.86
C PRO A 399 -1.92 3.25 -11.19
N SER A 400 -2.37 4.13 -10.30
CA SER A 400 -2.19 5.58 -10.47
C SER A 400 -0.78 6.08 -10.16
N MET A 401 0.11 5.20 -9.71
CA MET A 401 1.47 5.52 -9.22
C MET A 401 1.48 6.56 -8.10
N ARG A 402 0.54 6.46 -7.16
CA ARG A 402 0.42 7.37 -6.01
C ARG A 402 1.09 6.85 -4.75
N GLN A 403 2.10 5.99 -4.89
CA GLN A 403 2.69 5.30 -3.75
C GLN A 403 3.35 6.28 -2.78
N TYR A 404 3.03 6.14 -1.49
CA TYR A 404 3.60 6.91 -0.37
C TYR A 404 3.36 8.42 -0.39
N ALA A 405 2.49 8.95 -1.27
CA ALA A 405 2.22 10.38 -1.36
C ALA A 405 1.31 10.95 -0.25
N GLY A 406 0.65 10.10 0.53
CA GLY A 406 -0.35 10.52 1.51
C GLY A 406 -1.73 10.78 0.92
N ASN A 407 -1.86 10.66 -0.41
CA ASN A 407 -3.08 10.90 -1.18
C ASN A 407 -3.63 9.58 -1.76
N TRP A 408 -4.39 8.85 -0.96
CA TRP A 408 -5.06 7.61 -1.34
C TRP A 408 -6.45 7.57 -0.70
N ALA A 409 -7.35 6.73 -1.20
CA ALA A 409 -8.66 6.56 -0.58
C ALA A 409 -8.46 5.99 0.84
N SER A 410 -9.12 6.56 1.83
CA SER A 410 -8.99 6.16 3.24
C SER A 410 -10.34 6.05 3.93
N ALA A 411 -10.40 5.26 5.01
CA ALA A 411 -11.61 5.11 5.80
C ALA A 411 -11.31 4.87 7.28
N THR A 412 -12.32 5.13 8.11
CA THR A 412 -12.36 4.77 9.52
C THR A 412 -13.68 4.04 9.78
N TRP A 413 -13.62 2.95 10.55
CA TRP A 413 -14.77 2.14 10.92
C TRP A 413 -15.06 2.32 12.41
N ALA A 414 -16.32 2.49 12.78
CA ALA A 414 -16.76 2.62 14.16
C ALA A 414 -17.79 1.52 14.47
N PHE A 415 -17.43 0.61 15.36
CA PHE A 415 -18.30 -0.46 15.85
C PHE A 415 -18.83 -0.10 17.23
N ARG A 416 -20.15 -0.15 17.44
CA ARG A 416 -20.75 0.17 18.74
C ARG A 416 -20.47 -0.94 19.75
N GLY A 417 -19.49 -0.69 20.62
CA GLY A 417 -18.96 -1.68 21.57
C GLY A 417 -18.31 -2.91 20.90
N ASP A 418 -17.83 -3.82 21.73
CA ASP A 418 -17.04 -4.99 21.29
C ASP A 418 -17.90 -6.02 20.52
N ALA A 419 -19.14 -6.22 20.97
CA ALA A 419 -20.07 -7.17 20.37
C ALA A 419 -20.34 -6.86 18.88
N ALA A 420 -20.36 -5.58 18.49
CA ALA A 420 -20.49 -5.21 17.09
C ALA A 420 -19.24 -5.62 16.28
N GLU A 421 -18.03 -5.35 16.76
CA GLU A 421 -16.80 -5.76 16.07
C GLU A 421 -16.69 -7.30 15.96
N ASP A 422 -17.15 -8.03 16.98
CA ASP A 422 -17.14 -9.49 17.03
C ASP A 422 -18.03 -10.16 15.99
N LYS A 423 -19.05 -9.47 15.47
CA LYS A 423 -19.86 -9.97 14.35
C LYS A 423 -18.99 -10.28 13.12
N LEU A 424 -17.85 -9.61 12.95
CA LEU A 424 -16.89 -9.94 11.88
C LEU A 424 -16.29 -11.34 12.07
N ASN A 425 -15.96 -11.74 13.31
CA ASN A 425 -15.47 -13.07 13.64
C ASN A 425 -16.56 -14.14 13.48
N GLN A 426 -17.78 -13.82 13.89
CA GLN A 426 -18.88 -14.78 13.98
C GLN A 426 -19.50 -15.11 12.62
N HIS A 427 -19.58 -14.12 11.71
CA HIS A 427 -20.41 -14.24 10.51
C HIS A 427 -19.64 -14.19 9.18
N LEU A 428 -18.35 -13.83 9.19
CA LEU A 428 -17.55 -13.83 7.96
C LEU A 428 -16.73 -15.10 7.83
N THR A 429 -16.72 -15.68 6.62
CA THR A 429 -15.72 -16.68 6.26
C THR A 429 -14.38 -15.97 6.05
N LYS A 430 -13.48 -16.11 7.01
CA LYS A 430 -12.12 -15.54 6.99
C LYS A 430 -11.14 -16.47 7.71
N TYR A 431 -9.84 -16.24 7.52
CA TYR A 431 -8.82 -17.05 8.18
C TYR A 431 -8.30 -16.43 9.47
N ASN A 432 -8.06 -15.12 9.47
CA ASN A 432 -7.50 -14.44 10.63
C ASN A 432 -8.64 -13.92 11.51
N ALA A 433 -8.48 -14.04 12.84
CA ALA A 433 -9.30 -13.30 13.81
C ALA A 433 -9.09 -11.79 13.63
N ASN A 434 -9.95 -10.96 14.25
CA ASN A 434 -9.74 -9.52 14.22
C ASN A 434 -8.40 -9.19 14.90
N GLN A 435 -7.80 -8.05 14.55
CA GLN A 435 -6.47 -7.68 15.04
C GLN A 435 -6.43 -7.52 16.55
N VAL A 436 -7.51 -6.96 17.12
CA VAL A 436 -7.66 -6.82 18.56
C VAL A 436 -7.59 -8.19 19.25
N ASP A 437 -8.16 -9.25 18.67
CA ASP A 437 -8.11 -10.60 19.24
C ASP A 437 -6.71 -11.20 19.16
N GLN A 438 -6.05 -11.04 17.99
CA GLN A 438 -4.68 -11.51 17.79
C GLN A 438 -3.72 -10.84 18.78
N LEU A 439 -3.89 -9.54 19.02
CA LEU A 439 -3.12 -8.77 19.99
C LEU A 439 -3.50 -9.14 21.43
N SER A 440 -4.78 -9.33 21.72
CA SER A 440 -5.27 -9.70 23.06
C SER A 440 -4.70 -11.03 23.50
N ALA A 441 -4.61 -12.00 22.58
CA ALA A 441 -3.97 -13.29 22.84
C ALA A 441 -2.48 -13.16 23.20
N ALA A 442 -1.80 -12.11 22.74
CA ALA A 442 -0.38 -11.88 22.99
C ALA A 442 -0.09 -10.95 24.18
N PHE A 443 -0.96 -9.97 24.45
CA PHE A 443 -0.68 -8.85 25.37
C PHE A 443 -1.80 -8.56 26.38
N GLY A 444 -2.95 -9.23 26.30
CA GLY A 444 -4.15 -8.85 27.04
C GLY A 444 -4.95 -7.75 26.33
N LYS A 445 -6.23 -7.62 26.70
CA LYS A 445 -7.19 -6.76 26.00
C LYS A 445 -6.87 -5.27 26.17
N GLU A 446 -6.51 -4.83 27.38
CA GLU A 446 -6.23 -3.41 27.62
C GLU A 446 -5.05 -2.92 26.75
N VAL A 447 -4.00 -3.73 26.67
CA VAL A 447 -2.82 -3.42 25.85
C VAL A 447 -3.13 -3.52 24.36
N ALA A 448 -3.95 -4.49 23.94
CA ALA A 448 -4.39 -4.62 22.56
C ALA A 448 -5.14 -3.36 22.09
N GLU A 449 -6.05 -2.82 22.90
CA GLU A 449 -6.77 -1.59 22.58
C GLU A 449 -5.86 -0.38 22.41
N ILE A 450 -4.83 -0.24 23.26
CA ILE A 450 -3.81 0.81 23.10
C ILE A 450 -3.13 0.69 21.74
N PHE A 451 -2.72 -0.52 21.33
CA PHE A 451 -2.09 -0.72 20.02
C PHE A 451 -3.04 -0.47 18.85
N MET A 452 -4.31 -0.87 18.96
CA MET A 452 -5.32 -0.61 17.94
C MET A 452 -5.58 0.89 17.79
N GLN A 453 -5.69 1.63 18.89
CA GLN A 453 -5.90 3.08 18.86
C GLN A 453 -4.64 3.84 18.45
N LYS A 454 -3.45 3.28 18.68
CA LYS A 454 -2.19 3.85 18.17
C LYS A 454 -2.16 3.94 16.65
N ALA A 455 -2.80 3.02 15.96
CA ALA A 455 -3.01 3.09 14.52
C ALA A 455 -3.93 4.26 14.12
N MET A 456 -4.99 4.49 14.90
CA MET A 456 -5.86 5.64 14.69
C MET A 456 -5.12 6.96 14.93
N ALA A 457 -4.30 7.05 15.97
CA ALA A 457 -3.46 8.22 16.23
C ALA A 457 -2.46 8.47 15.08
N TRP A 458 -1.84 7.42 14.53
CA TRP A 458 -1.02 7.54 13.32
C TRP A 458 -1.83 8.08 12.13
N ARG A 459 -3.06 7.60 11.94
CA ARG A 459 -3.94 8.07 10.86
C ARG A 459 -4.26 9.55 11.03
N THR A 460 -4.54 10.05 12.23
CA THR A 460 -4.83 11.48 12.45
C THR A 460 -3.62 12.41 12.26
N MET A 461 -2.41 11.88 12.28
CA MET A 461 -1.21 12.64 11.88
C MET A 461 -1.18 12.94 10.37
N HIS A 462 -1.98 12.23 9.57
CA HIS A 462 -2.15 12.48 8.15
C HIS A 462 -3.34 13.41 7.90
N SER A 463 -3.24 14.22 6.85
CA SER A 463 -4.30 15.12 6.35
C SER A 463 -5.72 14.53 6.41
N GLN A 464 -5.97 13.42 5.72
CA GLN A 464 -7.29 12.79 5.65
C GLN A 464 -7.78 12.25 7.01
N GLY A 465 -6.88 11.83 7.90
CA GLY A 465 -7.27 11.30 9.22
C GLY A 465 -7.99 12.32 10.10
N ARG A 466 -7.63 13.60 9.96
CA ARG A 466 -8.29 14.71 10.66
C ARG A 466 -9.72 14.90 10.17
N ALA A 467 -9.93 14.77 8.86
CA ALA A 467 -11.26 14.81 8.26
C ALA A 467 -12.10 13.58 8.63
N LEU A 468 -11.52 12.38 8.61
CA LEU A 468 -12.18 11.13 9.04
C LEU A 468 -12.72 11.28 10.47
N MET A 469 -11.89 11.77 11.39
CA MET A 469 -12.32 11.98 12.78
C MET A 469 -13.33 13.12 12.92
N SER A 470 -13.18 14.21 12.18
CA SER A 470 -14.15 15.32 12.15
C SER A 470 -15.55 14.85 11.74
N LEU A 471 -15.63 13.93 10.78
CA LEU A 471 -16.89 13.33 10.35
C LEU A 471 -17.41 12.31 11.39
N MET A 472 -16.54 11.50 12.00
CA MET A 472 -16.95 10.62 13.11
C MET A 472 -17.55 11.41 14.26
N MET A 473 -16.95 12.54 14.64
CA MET A 473 -17.43 13.43 15.70
C MET A 473 -18.83 13.98 15.44
N ARG A 474 -19.22 14.14 14.18
CA ARG A 474 -20.55 14.65 13.78
C ARG A 474 -21.60 13.56 13.62
N HIS A 475 -21.20 12.34 13.32
CA HIS A 475 -22.14 11.25 13.03
C HIS A 475 -22.32 10.25 14.17
N LEU A 476 -21.39 10.18 15.11
CA LEU A 476 -21.47 9.31 16.28
C LEU A 476 -21.99 10.09 17.48
N ASP A 477 -22.92 9.51 18.23
CA ASP A 477 -23.48 10.06 19.48
C ASP A 477 -22.39 10.43 20.49
N ARG A 478 -21.40 9.56 20.65
CA ARG A 478 -20.21 9.80 21.46
C ARG A 478 -19.11 8.84 21.02
N LEU A 479 -17.90 9.34 20.77
CA LEU A 479 -16.80 8.52 20.25
C LEU A 479 -16.47 7.33 21.17
N GLU A 480 -16.57 7.51 22.49
CA GLU A 480 -16.27 6.48 23.48
C GLU A 480 -17.26 5.31 23.47
N ASN A 481 -18.43 5.46 22.84
CA ASN A 481 -19.38 4.35 22.69
C ASN A 481 -18.93 3.33 21.61
N TYR A 482 -17.85 3.63 20.88
CA TYR A 482 -17.42 2.85 19.73
C TYR A 482 -15.97 2.39 19.83
N ARG A 483 -15.71 1.22 19.25
CA ARG A 483 -14.38 0.80 18.83
C ARG A 483 -14.10 1.38 17.45
N ILE A 484 -13.32 2.44 17.44
CA ILE A 484 -12.91 3.15 16.23
C ILE A 484 -11.62 2.52 15.69
N ARG A 485 -11.68 1.98 14.47
CA ARG A 485 -10.62 1.23 13.82
C ARG A 485 -10.15 1.91 12.54
N GLU A 486 -8.85 1.86 12.31
CA GLU A 486 -8.23 2.32 11.07
C GLU A 486 -8.65 1.37 9.93
N GLY A 487 -9.12 1.93 8.81
CA GLY A 487 -9.79 1.14 7.77
C GLY A 487 -8.94 0.03 7.15
N GLU A 488 -7.62 0.20 7.03
CA GLU A 488 -6.73 -0.83 6.49
C GLU A 488 -6.58 -2.04 7.43
N PHE A 489 -6.80 -1.85 8.73
CA PHE A 489 -6.81 -2.94 9.71
C PHE A 489 -8.08 -3.76 9.51
N THR A 490 -9.23 -3.09 9.44
CA THR A 490 -10.48 -3.78 9.14
C THR A 490 -10.38 -4.47 7.77
N CYS A 491 -9.84 -3.79 6.74
CA CYS A 491 -9.62 -4.35 5.41
C CYS A 491 -8.90 -5.69 5.44
N THR A 492 -7.79 -5.79 6.18
CA THR A 492 -7.04 -7.04 6.17
C THR A 492 -7.75 -8.18 6.86
N THR A 493 -8.62 -7.91 7.82
CA THR A 493 -9.50 -8.92 8.41
C THR A 493 -10.51 -9.41 7.36
N LEU A 494 -11.07 -8.48 6.59
CA LEU A 494 -12.12 -8.74 5.60
C LEU A 494 -11.60 -9.53 4.39
N VAL A 495 -10.49 -9.13 3.79
CA VAL A 495 -10.04 -9.68 2.48
C VAL A 495 -8.66 -10.34 2.50
N GLY A 496 -7.97 -10.32 3.66
CA GLY A 496 -6.67 -10.99 3.84
C GLY A 496 -5.47 -10.22 3.28
N TRP A 497 -5.67 -8.99 2.82
CA TRP A 497 -4.64 -8.12 2.27
C TRP A 497 -5.05 -6.65 2.39
N GLN A 498 -4.09 -5.76 2.63
CA GLN A 498 -4.26 -4.31 2.65
C GLN A 498 -3.02 -3.67 2.04
N PHE A 499 -3.12 -2.45 1.53
CA PHE A 499 -1.96 -1.72 1.03
C PHE A 499 -2.16 -0.21 0.98
N GLY A 500 -3.06 0.34 1.80
CA GLY A 500 -3.43 1.75 1.78
C GLY A 500 -4.44 2.08 0.69
N ASP A 501 -5.39 1.19 0.43
CA ASP A 501 -6.40 1.38 -0.61
C ASP A 501 -7.83 1.15 -0.09
N ALA A 502 -8.49 2.24 0.30
CA ALA A 502 -9.88 2.13 0.76
C ALA A 502 -10.88 1.77 -0.32
N HIS A 503 -10.50 1.70 -1.59
CA HIS A 503 -11.35 1.06 -2.58
C HIS A 503 -11.62 -0.40 -2.19
N LEU A 504 -10.70 -1.09 -1.48
CA LEU A 504 -10.90 -2.47 -0.99
C LEU A 504 -11.90 -2.61 0.15
N HIS A 505 -12.32 -1.53 0.79
CA HIS A 505 -13.32 -1.54 1.86
C HIS A 505 -14.38 -0.45 1.67
N ASN A 506 -14.71 -0.22 0.39
CA ASN A 506 -15.75 0.72 -0.04
C ASN A 506 -17.17 0.21 0.21
N GLU A 507 -18.16 0.99 -0.25
CA GLU A 507 -19.60 0.70 -0.14
C GLU A 507 -19.98 -0.74 -0.54
N GLN A 508 -19.38 -1.29 -1.62
CA GLN A 508 -19.63 -2.67 -2.05
C GLN A 508 -19.17 -3.68 -1.00
N THR A 509 -17.97 -3.50 -0.44
CA THR A 509 -17.45 -4.38 0.61
C THR A 509 -18.29 -4.24 1.88
N ILE A 510 -18.68 -3.02 2.26
CA ILE A 510 -19.52 -2.76 3.44
C ILE A 510 -20.89 -3.43 3.29
N THR A 511 -21.54 -3.32 2.12
CA THR A 511 -22.80 -4.05 1.86
C THR A 511 -22.61 -5.56 1.96
N ALA A 512 -21.50 -6.10 1.46
CA ALA A 512 -21.21 -7.54 1.56
C ALA A 512 -21.00 -7.99 3.02
N VAL A 513 -20.36 -7.15 3.85
CA VAL A 513 -20.23 -7.37 5.28
C VAL A 513 -21.59 -7.30 5.96
N GLN A 514 -22.40 -6.28 5.66
CA GLN A 514 -23.74 -6.13 6.24
C GLN A 514 -24.63 -7.35 5.99
N LYS A 515 -24.64 -7.90 4.78
CA LYS A 515 -25.43 -9.11 4.46
C LYS A 515 -25.14 -10.30 5.38
N ARG A 516 -23.96 -10.35 5.98
CA ARG A 516 -23.50 -11.45 6.83
C ARG A 516 -23.62 -11.09 8.31
N CYS A 517 -23.14 -9.90 8.68
CA CYS A 517 -23.10 -9.46 10.07
C CYS A 517 -24.43 -8.90 10.57
N ASN A 518 -25.30 -8.45 9.67
CA ASN A 518 -26.63 -7.91 9.98
C ASN A 518 -26.58 -6.86 11.11
N PHE A 519 -25.81 -5.80 10.91
CA PHE A 519 -25.74 -4.69 11.86
C PHE A 519 -27.09 -3.97 11.96
N ALA A 520 -27.42 -3.48 13.15
CA ALA A 520 -28.51 -2.54 13.37
C ALA A 520 -28.09 -1.11 12.96
N PRO A 521 -29.04 -0.21 12.66
CA PRO A 521 -28.72 1.20 12.43
C PRO A 521 -27.93 1.80 13.60
N GLY A 522 -26.84 2.50 13.29
CA GLY A 522 -25.91 3.10 14.25
C GLY A 522 -24.99 2.11 14.97
N GLU A 523 -25.00 0.83 14.62
CA GLU A 523 -24.12 -0.19 15.21
C GLU A 523 -22.76 -0.27 14.52
N CYS A 524 -22.70 0.00 13.21
CA CYS A 524 -21.47 0.06 12.42
C CYS A 524 -21.53 1.23 11.45
N VAL A 525 -20.73 2.26 11.72
CA VAL A 525 -20.66 3.49 10.91
C VAL A 525 -19.26 3.63 10.34
N VAL A 526 -19.18 3.92 9.04
CA VAL A 526 -17.93 4.06 8.31
C VAL A 526 -17.88 5.44 7.67
N VAL A 527 -16.81 6.17 7.93
CA VAL A 527 -16.47 7.37 7.16
C VAL A 527 -15.44 6.99 6.13
N TRP A 528 -15.70 7.32 4.87
CA TRP A 528 -14.87 6.96 3.73
C TRP A 528 -14.56 8.22 2.91
N ILE A 529 -13.30 8.41 2.54
CA ILE A 529 -12.79 9.58 1.81
C ILE A 529 -12.05 9.10 0.56
N GLU A 530 -12.37 9.68 -0.60
CA GLU A 530 -11.66 9.40 -1.86
C GLU A 530 -10.26 10.06 -1.86
N SER A 531 -9.41 9.71 -2.81
CA SER A 531 -8.17 10.42 -3.09
C SER A 531 -8.45 11.78 -3.76
N GLN A 532 -7.56 12.76 -3.54
CA GLN A 532 -7.64 14.09 -4.13
C GLN A 532 -7.31 14.01 -5.64
N PRO A 533 -8.17 14.49 -6.53
CA PRO A 533 -7.82 14.72 -7.93
C PRO A 533 -6.76 15.82 -8.01
N ILE A 534 -5.73 15.65 -8.84
CA ILE A 534 -4.56 16.56 -8.87
C ILE A 534 -4.92 18.03 -9.21
N HIS A 535 -6.07 18.26 -9.82
CA HIS A 535 -6.54 19.57 -10.27
C HIS A 535 -7.57 20.22 -9.32
N LYS A 536 -7.85 19.63 -8.15
CA LYS A 536 -8.81 20.16 -7.17
C LYS A 536 -8.14 20.41 -5.83
N THR A 537 -8.68 21.33 -5.03
CA THR A 537 -8.25 21.55 -3.62
C THR A 537 -9.11 20.76 -2.62
N THR A 538 -10.18 20.11 -3.09
CA THR A 538 -11.16 19.44 -2.25
C THR A 538 -11.11 17.91 -2.36
N LEU A 539 -11.65 17.28 -1.32
CA LEU A 539 -11.79 15.83 -1.19
C LEU A 539 -13.24 15.45 -0.96
N GLU A 540 -13.71 14.42 -1.66
CA GLU A 540 -15.07 13.89 -1.48
C GLU A 540 -15.11 12.86 -0.35
N TYR A 541 -16.15 12.93 0.47
CA TYR A 541 -16.40 11.98 1.54
C TYR A 541 -17.79 11.35 1.44
N LYS A 542 -17.92 10.22 2.12
CA LYS A 542 -19.16 9.47 2.34
C LYS A 542 -19.24 9.06 3.80
N VAL A 543 -20.42 9.16 4.39
CA VAL A 543 -20.73 8.49 5.65
C VAL A 543 -21.70 7.36 5.35
N ILE A 544 -21.37 6.18 5.84
CA ILE A 544 -22.02 4.92 5.50
C ILE A 544 -22.39 4.24 6.81
N ASP A 545 -23.67 4.11 7.07
CA ASP A 545 -24.17 3.21 8.09
C ASP A 545 -24.29 1.82 7.45
N ALA A 546 -23.71 0.78 8.03
CA ALA A 546 -23.72 -0.54 7.41
C ALA A 546 -25.15 -1.06 7.18
N ALA A 547 -26.11 -0.72 8.04
CA ALA A 547 -27.49 -1.16 7.95
C ALA A 547 -28.31 -0.33 6.95
N LEU A 548 -28.08 0.99 6.90
CA LEU A 548 -28.87 1.91 6.06
C LEU A 548 -28.24 2.14 4.68
N GLY A 549 -26.94 1.89 4.52
CA GLY A 549 -26.15 2.28 3.37
C GLY A 549 -25.56 3.68 3.52
N VAL A 550 -25.38 4.40 2.40
CA VAL A 550 -24.83 5.76 2.46
C VAL A 550 -25.88 6.72 3.01
N VAL A 551 -25.56 7.37 4.12
CA VAL A 551 -26.43 8.33 4.80
C VAL A 551 -26.07 9.79 4.51
N GLU A 552 -24.81 10.06 4.14
CA GLU A 552 -24.36 11.41 3.78
C GLU A 552 -23.25 11.41 2.72
N ARG A 553 -23.23 12.44 1.87
CA ARG A 553 -22.15 12.77 0.94
C ARG A 553 -21.80 14.25 1.03
N GLY A 554 -20.52 14.56 0.84
CA GLY A 554 -20.06 15.93 0.78
C GLY A 554 -18.59 16.04 0.40
N TYR A 555 -18.03 17.21 0.62
CA TYR A 555 -16.61 17.47 0.42
C TYR A 555 -16.04 18.42 1.46
N TYR A 556 -14.71 18.47 1.59
CA TYR A 556 -13.97 19.43 2.41
C TYR A 556 -12.73 19.92 1.67
N ASP A 557 -12.18 21.07 2.08
CA ASP A 557 -10.93 21.58 1.52
C ASP A 557 -9.71 20.99 2.25
N VAL A 558 -8.71 20.54 1.47
CA VAL A 558 -7.51 19.91 2.02
C VAL A 558 -6.72 20.88 2.92
N ASN A 559 -6.78 22.19 2.67
CA ASN A 559 -6.09 23.20 3.47
C ASN A 559 -6.56 23.23 4.92
N ASP A 560 -7.87 23.07 5.14
CA ASP A 560 -8.44 23.02 6.50
C ASP A 560 -7.92 21.80 7.25
N ALA A 561 -7.90 20.64 6.57
CA ALA A 561 -7.38 19.41 7.15
C ALA A 561 -5.90 19.53 7.51
N VAL A 562 -5.03 20.02 6.61
CA VAL A 562 -3.59 20.11 6.89
C VAL A 562 -3.22 21.19 7.91
N SER A 563 -4.09 22.19 8.09
CA SER A 563 -3.89 23.28 9.06
C SER A 563 -4.16 22.87 10.51
N GLU A 564 -4.93 21.82 10.73
CA GLU A 564 -5.35 21.38 12.07
C GLU A 564 -4.36 20.40 12.74
N GLN A 565 -4.43 20.22 14.06
CA GLN A 565 -3.67 19.19 14.79
C GLN A 565 -4.30 17.80 14.66
N PRO A 566 -3.53 16.71 14.91
CA PRO A 566 -4.05 15.35 14.94
C PRO A 566 -5.21 15.12 15.92
N TRP A 567 -5.30 15.91 16.99
CA TRP A 567 -6.35 15.77 18.00
C TRP A 567 -7.49 16.81 17.88
N LEU A 568 -7.52 17.63 16.81
CA LEU A 568 -8.61 18.56 16.52
C LEU A 568 -9.00 19.50 17.70
N PRO A 569 -8.04 20.24 18.30
CA PRO A 569 -8.31 21.13 19.44
C PRO A 569 -9.31 22.25 19.14
N ASN A 570 -9.47 22.64 17.87
CA ASN A 570 -10.45 23.65 17.45
C ASN A 570 -11.78 23.02 16.99
N GLY A 571 -11.97 21.72 17.22
CA GLY A 571 -13.15 20.97 16.81
C GLY A 571 -13.05 20.39 15.39
N PRO A 572 -14.16 19.80 14.89
CA PRO A 572 -14.23 19.22 13.55
C PRO A 572 -13.93 20.25 12.45
N ILE A 573 -13.15 19.86 11.44
CA ILE A 573 -12.89 20.74 10.30
C ILE A 573 -14.18 21.09 9.53
N PRO A 574 -14.22 22.26 8.86
CA PRO A 574 -15.33 22.61 7.96
C PRO A 574 -15.49 21.60 6.82
N HIS A 575 -16.74 21.37 6.41
CA HIS A 575 -17.08 20.59 5.22
C HIS A 575 -18.43 21.07 4.67
N THR A 576 -18.72 20.70 3.43
CA THR A 576 -20.00 20.98 2.76
C THR A 576 -20.73 19.68 2.47
N VAL A 577 -21.93 19.55 3.01
CA VAL A 577 -22.84 18.44 2.72
C VAL A 577 -23.52 18.71 1.37
N THR A 578 -23.38 17.79 0.43
CA THR A 578 -24.02 17.87 -0.89
C THR A 578 -25.30 17.05 -0.97
N TRP A 579 -25.43 16.03 -0.11
CA TRP A 579 -26.60 15.17 -0.03
C TRP A 579 -26.66 14.47 1.32
N ARG A 580 -27.87 14.30 1.86
CA ARG A 580 -28.16 13.51 3.05
C ARG A 580 -29.40 12.66 2.80
N MET A 581 -29.42 11.44 3.34
CA MET A 581 -30.59 10.56 3.29
C MET A 581 -31.77 11.23 4.02
N GLU A 582 -32.96 11.17 3.42
CA GLU A 582 -34.18 11.70 4.03
C GLU A 582 -34.46 11.01 5.38
N GLY A 583 -34.74 11.81 6.41
CA GLY A 583 -34.99 11.32 7.77
C GLY A 583 -33.75 10.88 8.56
N TYR A 584 -32.55 10.92 7.97
CA TYR A 584 -31.31 10.68 8.70
C TYR A 584 -30.83 11.96 9.40
N GLU A 585 -30.73 11.91 10.72
CA GLU A 585 -30.13 12.95 11.53
C GLU A 585 -28.79 12.46 12.10
N PRO A 586 -27.67 13.16 11.83
CA PRO A 586 -26.38 12.82 12.44
C PRO A 586 -26.48 12.85 13.98
N ALA A 587 -25.99 11.80 14.63
CA ALA A 587 -26.14 11.65 16.08
C ALA A 587 -25.14 12.47 16.90
N GLY A 588 -24.06 12.97 16.28
CA GLY A 588 -23.02 13.74 16.95
C GLY A 588 -23.36 15.23 17.09
N THR A 589 -22.59 15.95 17.89
CA THR A 589 -22.86 17.36 18.18
C THR A 589 -22.34 18.30 17.09
N ALA A 590 -23.12 19.36 16.80
CA ALA A 590 -22.67 20.50 16.00
C ALA A 590 -21.66 21.42 16.75
N HIS A 591 -21.35 21.16 18.03
CA HIS A 591 -20.57 22.04 18.92
C HIS A 591 -19.54 21.32 19.82
N ALA A 592 -18.61 22.13 20.33
CA ALA A 592 -17.26 21.81 20.83
C ALA A 592 -17.12 20.56 21.71
N HIS A 593 -16.15 19.73 21.34
CA HIS A 593 -15.63 18.69 22.22
C HIS A 593 -14.99 19.33 23.45
N PRO A 594 -15.01 18.64 24.61
CA PRO A 594 -14.37 19.15 25.82
C PRO A 594 -12.93 19.57 25.51
N PRO A 595 -12.44 20.68 26.11
CA PRO A 595 -11.08 21.14 25.91
C PRO A 595 -10.11 20.01 26.25
N ILE A 596 -9.18 19.77 25.34
CA ILE A 596 -8.28 18.62 25.39
C ILE A 596 -7.32 18.80 26.56
N SER A 597 -7.56 18.03 27.62
CA SER A 597 -7.10 18.27 28.98
C SER A 597 -5.74 17.65 29.30
N ALA A 598 -5.31 16.68 28.48
CA ALA A 598 -4.06 15.95 28.73
C ALA A 598 -2.85 16.87 28.58
N MET A 599 -2.25 17.26 29.73
CA MET A 599 -0.86 17.72 29.76
C MET A 599 0.01 16.51 29.44
N VAL A 600 0.70 16.55 28.30
CA VAL A 600 1.78 15.60 28.02
C VAL A 600 2.99 16.15 28.76
N ASP A 601 3.11 15.84 30.05
CA ASP A 601 4.30 16.20 30.82
C ASP A 601 5.54 15.58 30.13
N ALA A 602 6.55 16.44 29.90
CA ALA A 602 7.66 16.21 28.98
C ALA A 602 8.77 15.30 29.52
#